data_AF-G0V604-F1
#
_entry.id   AF-G0V604-F1
#
_cell.length_a   1.000
_cell.length_b   1.000
_cell.length_c   1.000
_cell.angle_alpha   90.00
_cell.angle_beta   90.00
_cell.angle_gamma   90.00
#
_symmetry.space_group_name_H-M   'P 1'
#
loop_
_entity.id
_entity.type
_entity.pdbx_description
1 polymer ?
#
loop_
_entity_poly.entity_id
_entity_poly.type
_entity_poly.pdbx_seq_one_letter_code
_entity_poly.pdbx_strand_id
1 'polypeptide(L)'
;MSHVARRQFSSGSATPTLQSLSKYITKAKNGQGHGTMKGSPTIYNSRSSQANYKGFLKAEQKTPAGFYFQGAQSSPMGSINNETIPVSFLPKSDPRRTYLAREVVPSMKKLSQGALPVLQGRDTPKSYHLKPEQVAEIVKLRQGDPEKYSRKKLAQMYNVSPLFISLVSSVPQKRKDEMDKRLSNIKSHWNSRRTIARDDRQKRKSLWYRA
;
A
#
# COMPACT_ATOMS: atom_id res chain seq x y z
N MET A 1 -41.78 61.54 -42.85
CA MET A 1 -41.61 61.29 -41.40
C MET A 1 -41.27 59.82 -41.20
N SER A 2 -39.99 59.48 -41.14
CA SER A 2 -39.51 58.10 -41.02
C SER A 2 -39.15 57.77 -39.57
N HIS A 3 -39.90 56.87 -38.94
CA HIS A 3 -39.59 56.36 -37.61
C HIS A 3 -38.45 55.33 -37.67
N VAL A 4 -37.28 55.69 -37.14
CA VAL A 4 -36.16 54.76 -36.92
C VAL A 4 -36.29 54.16 -35.52
N ALA A 5 -36.49 52.83 -35.48
CA ALA A 5 -36.54 52.06 -34.24
C ALA A 5 -35.15 51.97 -33.60
N ARG A 6 -35.00 52.54 -32.40
CA ARG A 6 -33.77 52.46 -31.60
C ARG A 6 -33.79 51.17 -30.77
N ARG A 7 -33.21 50.08 -31.28
CA ARG A 7 -32.90 48.90 -30.46
C ARG A 7 -31.77 49.26 -29.50
N GLN A 8 -32.09 49.41 -28.22
CA GLN A 8 -31.08 49.49 -27.18
C GLN A 8 -30.45 48.11 -27.00
N PHE A 9 -29.16 48.00 -27.35
CA PHE A 9 -28.35 46.86 -26.95
C PHE A 9 -28.01 47.01 -25.47
N SER A 10 -28.70 46.22 -24.63
CA SER A 10 -28.33 45.99 -23.24
C SER A 10 -26.94 45.35 -23.21
N SER A 11 -25.93 46.12 -22.81
CA SER A 11 -24.58 45.64 -22.50
C SER A 11 -24.59 44.93 -21.15
N GLY A 12 -25.27 43.79 -21.09
CA GLY A 12 -25.29 42.88 -19.96
C GLY A 12 -24.54 41.60 -20.28
N SER A 13 -23.31 41.69 -20.79
CA SER A 13 -22.45 40.52 -20.87
C SER A 13 -21.96 40.19 -19.47
N ALA A 14 -22.71 39.34 -18.76
CA ALA A 14 -22.14 38.58 -17.66
C ALA A 14 -21.02 37.72 -18.24
N THR A 15 -19.79 38.25 -18.21
CA THR A 15 -18.59 37.42 -18.37
C THR A 15 -18.76 36.27 -17.38
N PRO A 16 -18.70 34.99 -17.82
CA PRO A 16 -18.75 33.88 -16.88
C PRO A 16 -17.59 34.11 -15.93
N THR A 17 -17.91 34.41 -14.67
CA THR A 17 -16.92 34.69 -13.63
C THR A 17 -15.96 33.51 -13.63
N LEU A 18 -14.74 33.78 -14.11
CA LEU A 18 -13.67 32.80 -14.09
C LEU A 18 -13.50 32.40 -12.64
N GLN A 19 -13.91 31.17 -12.29
CA GLN A 19 -13.72 30.66 -10.95
C GLN A 19 -12.23 30.79 -10.63
N SER A 20 -11.90 31.68 -9.69
CA SER A 20 -10.52 31.93 -9.29
C SER A 20 -9.87 30.60 -8.92
N LEU A 21 -8.78 30.25 -9.61
CA LEU A 21 -8.01 29.05 -9.32
C LEU A 21 -7.26 29.15 -7.97
N SER A 22 -7.39 30.28 -7.27
CA SER A 22 -6.94 30.45 -5.88
C SER A 22 -7.47 29.36 -4.94
N LYS A 23 -8.62 28.74 -5.24
CA LYS A 23 -9.14 27.61 -4.44
C LYS A 23 -8.22 26.38 -4.43
N TYR A 24 -7.42 26.22 -5.48
CA TYR A 24 -6.45 25.12 -5.60
C TYR A 24 -5.09 25.47 -5.00
N ILE A 25 -4.76 26.74 -4.82
CA ILE A 25 -3.46 27.19 -4.33
C ILE A 25 -3.59 27.63 -2.86
N THR A 26 -2.85 26.96 -1.98
CA THR A 26 -2.64 27.48 -0.63
C THR A 26 -1.37 28.32 -0.60
N LYS A 27 -1.47 29.50 0.04
CA LYS A 27 -0.30 30.38 0.25
C LYS A 27 0.78 29.62 1.01
N ALA A 28 2.03 29.94 0.67
CA ALA A 28 3.20 29.50 1.41
C ALA A 28 2.99 29.67 2.91
N LYS A 29 3.25 28.61 3.68
CA LYS A 29 3.43 28.75 5.13
C LYS A 29 4.76 29.46 5.37
N ASN A 30 4.85 30.28 6.43
CA ASN A 30 6.06 31.03 6.77
C ASN A 30 7.32 30.14 6.66
N GLY A 31 8.22 30.49 5.74
CA GLY A 31 9.48 29.78 5.49
C GLY A 31 9.52 28.79 4.31
N GLN A 32 8.40 28.45 3.67
CA GLN A 32 8.39 27.66 2.43
C GLN A 32 8.26 28.60 1.22
N GLY A 33 9.27 28.66 0.34
CA GLY A 33 9.28 29.53 -0.86
C GLY A 33 8.33 29.11 -2.00
N HIS A 34 7.38 28.20 -1.75
CA HIS A 34 6.47 27.66 -2.76
C HIS A 34 5.05 27.50 -2.23
N GLY A 35 4.05 27.65 -3.11
CA GLY A 35 2.65 27.37 -2.77
C GLY A 35 2.36 25.87 -2.73
N THR A 36 1.38 25.41 -1.96
CA THR A 36 0.93 24.01 -2.00
C THR A 36 -0.38 23.89 -2.80
N MET A 37 -0.42 22.96 -3.75
CA MET A 37 -1.56 22.67 -4.60
C MET A 37 -2.46 21.60 -3.99
N LYS A 38 -3.75 21.91 -3.90
CA LYS A 38 -4.81 20.98 -3.48
C LYS A 38 -5.27 20.16 -4.69
N GLY A 39 -4.49 19.14 -5.05
CA GLY A 39 -4.78 18.28 -6.20
C GLY A 39 -4.61 18.99 -7.55
N SER A 40 -5.06 18.34 -8.62
CA SER A 40 -4.94 18.88 -9.99
C SER A 40 -6.06 19.88 -10.31
N PRO A 41 -5.73 21.12 -10.71
CA PRO A 41 -6.73 22.16 -10.94
C PRO A 41 -7.52 21.90 -12.23
N THR A 42 -8.84 22.12 -12.19
CA THR A 42 -9.72 22.06 -13.37
C THR A 42 -10.69 23.22 -13.33
N ILE A 43 -10.97 23.82 -14.50
CA ILE A 43 -11.98 24.90 -14.60
C ILE A 43 -13.42 24.38 -14.57
N TYR A 44 -13.60 23.08 -14.77
CA TYR A 44 -14.92 22.43 -14.73
C TYR A 44 -15.26 21.93 -13.33
N ASN A 45 -16.48 21.44 -13.16
CA ASN A 45 -16.86 20.77 -11.93
C ASN A 45 -16.11 19.43 -11.82
N SER A 46 -15.26 19.30 -10.79
CA SER A 46 -14.42 18.11 -10.59
C SER A 46 -15.22 16.84 -10.36
N ARG A 47 -16.44 16.92 -9.79
CA ARG A 47 -17.28 15.75 -9.50
C ARG A 47 -17.91 15.15 -10.76
N SER A 48 -18.26 16.00 -11.74
CA SER A 48 -18.96 15.56 -12.96
C SER A 48 -18.07 15.50 -14.20
N SER A 49 -16.90 16.12 -14.18
CA SER A 49 -16.05 16.26 -15.38
C SER A 49 -14.57 15.94 -15.13
N GLN A 50 -14.29 15.05 -14.16
CA GLN A 50 -12.91 14.69 -13.78
C GLN A 50 -12.07 14.09 -14.92
N ALA A 51 -12.70 13.37 -15.85
CA ALA A 51 -12.00 12.75 -16.99
C ALA A 51 -11.76 13.72 -18.16
N ASN A 52 -12.33 14.94 -18.13
CA ASN A 52 -12.25 15.87 -19.24
C ASN A 52 -10.92 16.65 -19.23
N TYR A 53 -9.99 16.22 -20.08
CA TYR A 53 -8.65 16.81 -20.20
C TYR A 53 -8.67 18.32 -20.52
N LYS A 54 -9.67 18.81 -21.27
CA LYS A 54 -9.77 20.24 -21.65
C LYS A 54 -9.89 21.15 -20.43
N GLY A 55 -10.48 20.65 -19.34
CA GLY A 55 -10.63 21.40 -18.10
C GLY A 55 -9.30 21.66 -17.40
N PHE A 56 -8.38 20.70 -17.47
CA PHE A 56 -7.04 20.81 -16.89
C PHE A 56 -6.14 21.69 -17.75
N LEU A 57 -6.14 21.51 -19.08
CA LEU A 57 -5.36 22.37 -20.00
C LEU A 57 -5.71 23.86 -19.84
N LYS A 58 -7.00 24.18 -19.73
CA LYS A 58 -7.45 25.56 -19.51
C LYS A 58 -7.16 26.08 -18.10
N ALA A 59 -7.02 25.19 -17.11
CA ALA A 59 -6.66 25.57 -15.76
C ALA A 59 -5.16 25.86 -15.65
N GLU A 60 -4.33 25.07 -16.32
CA GLU A 60 -2.88 25.25 -16.38
C GLU A 60 -2.51 26.64 -16.93
N GLN A 61 -3.12 27.06 -18.03
CA GLN A 61 -2.93 28.40 -18.63
C GLN A 61 -3.30 29.57 -17.70
N LYS A 62 -4.17 29.32 -16.72
CA LYS A 62 -4.65 30.33 -15.77
C LYS A 62 -3.94 30.26 -14.43
N THR A 63 -3.10 29.25 -14.22
CA THR A 63 -2.34 29.10 -12.99
C THR A 63 -1.17 30.08 -13.02
N PRO A 64 -0.98 30.92 -11.99
CA PRO A 64 0.12 31.87 -11.98
C PRO A 64 1.46 31.15 -12.06
N ALA A 65 2.44 31.77 -12.72
CA ALA A 65 3.78 31.20 -12.83
C ALA A 65 4.43 31.14 -11.44
N GLY A 66 5.00 29.99 -11.09
CA GLY A 66 5.67 29.79 -9.82
C GLY A 66 5.97 28.32 -9.53
N PHE A 67 6.69 28.10 -8.43
CA PHE A 67 6.93 26.75 -7.91
C PHE A 67 5.81 26.33 -6.97
N TYR A 68 5.32 25.11 -7.18
CA TYR A 68 4.23 24.54 -6.41
C TYR A 68 4.58 23.13 -5.93
N PHE A 69 4.23 22.83 -4.67
CA PHE A 69 4.21 21.46 -4.18
C PHE A 69 2.84 20.84 -4.45
N GLN A 70 2.82 19.79 -5.27
CA GLN A 70 1.60 19.03 -5.55
C GLN A 70 1.78 17.60 -5.07
N GLY A 71 1.12 17.25 -3.96
CA GLY A 71 1.14 15.88 -3.44
C GLY A 71 0.53 14.91 -4.46
N ALA A 72 1.26 13.84 -4.78
CA ALA A 72 0.79 12.81 -5.70
C ALA A 72 -0.54 12.21 -5.23
N GLN A 73 -1.51 12.12 -6.13
CA GLN A 73 -2.84 11.53 -5.89
C GLN A 73 -2.85 10.03 -6.22
N SER A 74 -1.70 9.37 -6.11
CA SER A 74 -1.49 7.97 -6.45
C SER A 74 -0.88 7.23 -5.26
N SER A 75 -1.10 5.92 -5.22
CA SER A 75 -0.37 5.05 -4.29
C SER A 75 1.12 5.03 -4.64
N PRO A 76 2.02 5.00 -3.66
CA PRO A 76 3.46 4.80 -3.88
C PRO A 76 3.82 3.36 -4.31
N MET A 77 2.85 2.43 -4.30
CA MET A 77 3.10 1.02 -4.64
C MET A 77 3.66 0.85 -6.07
N GLY A 78 4.78 0.15 -6.19
CA GLY A 78 5.48 -0.07 -7.47
C GLY A 78 6.26 1.15 -8.00
N SER A 79 6.28 2.26 -7.26
CA SER A 79 7.08 3.44 -7.61
C SER A 79 8.54 3.23 -7.21
N ILE A 80 9.45 3.42 -8.17
CA ILE A 80 10.92 3.45 -7.94
C ILE A 80 11.40 4.91 -7.85
N ASN A 81 10.47 5.88 -7.79
CA ASN A 81 10.81 7.30 -7.80
C ASN A 81 11.59 7.70 -6.54
N ASN A 82 12.57 8.58 -6.75
CA ASN A 82 13.43 9.17 -5.74
C ASN A 82 12.68 9.83 -4.56
N GLU A 83 11.49 10.36 -4.79
CA GLU A 83 10.63 11.03 -3.79
C GLU A 83 9.83 10.06 -2.92
N THR A 84 9.63 8.83 -3.39
CA THR A 84 8.81 7.82 -2.70
C THR A 84 9.63 6.94 -1.74
N ILE A 85 10.94 6.84 -1.96
CA ILE A 85 11.83 6.00 -1.18
C ILE A 85 11.89 6.49 0.28
N PRO A 86 11.68 5.61 1.29
CA PRO A 86 11.74 6.01 2.69
C PRO A 86 13.16 6.41 3.10
N VAL A 87 13.26 7.37 4.01
CA VAL A 87 14.55 7.93 4.49
C VAL A 87 15.52 6.85 4.99
N SER A 88 15.01 5.78 5.60
CA SER A 88 15.84 4.68 6.13
C SER A 88 16.55 3.86 5.04
N PHE A 89 16.10 3.93 3.79
CA PHE A 89 16.71 3.21 2.67
C PHE A 89 17.72 4.08 1.91
N LEU A 90 17.78 5.37 2.20
CA LEU A 90 18.76 6.28 1.60
C LEU A 90 20.09 6.25 2.38
N PRO A 91 21.23 6.39 1.68
CA PRO A 91 22.52 6.51 2.36
C PRO A 91 22.57 7.80 3.19
N LYS A 92 23.41 7.81 4.22
CA LYS A 92 23.51 8.96 5.14
C LYS A 92 23.95 10.25 4.44
N SER A 93 24.72 10.14 3.36
CA SER A 93 25.22 11.25 2.54
C SER A 93 24.21 11.82 1.54
N ASP A 94 23.04 11.19 1.37
CA ASP A 94 22.07 11.64 0.37
C ASP A 94 21.42 12.97 0.76
N PRO A 95 21.48 14.02 -0.08
CA PRO A 95 20.88 15.31 0.22
C PRO A 95 19.35 15.24 0.36
N ARG A 96 18.68 14.26 -0.26
CA ARG A 96 17.22 14.09 -0.18
C ARG A 96 16.74 13.74 1.22
N ARG A 97 17.64 13.20 2.06
CA ARG A 97 17.33 12.76 3.42
C ARG A 97 16.77 13.88 4.29
N THR A 98 17.32 15.09 4.16
CA THR A 98 16.88 16.27 4.94
C THR A 98 15.48 16.69 4.55
N TYR A 99 15.21 16.76 3.24
CA TYR A 99 13.90 17.11 2.69
C TYR A 99 12.81 16.10 3.09
N LEU A 100 13.06 14.81 2.87
CA LEU A 100 12.09 13.76 3.17
C LEU A 100 11.82 13.62 4.67
N ALA A 101 12.85 13.81 5.52
CA ALA A 101 12.69 13.81 6.96
C ALA A 101 11.79 14.95 7.46
N ARG A 102 11.84 16.12 6.79
CA ARG A 102 11.04 17.29 7.16
C ARG A 102 9.61 17.21 6.65
N GLU A 103 9.42 16.86 5.37
CA GLU A 103 8.11 16.97 4.72
C GLU A 103 7.29 15.66 4.77
N VAL A 104 7.94 14.50 4.60
CA VAL A 104 7.26 13.22 4.38
C VAL A 104 7.07 12.44 5.68
N VAL A 105 8.15 12.30 6.47
CA VAL A 105 8.15 11.47 7.69
C VAL A 105 7.08 11.88 8.72
N PRO A 106 6.84 13.17 9.03
CA PRO A 106 5.81 13.54 10.01
C PRO A 106 4.41 13.13 9.57
N SER A 107 4.10 13.28 8.28
CA SER A 107 2.81 12.86 7.71
C SER A 107 2.62 11.36 7.82
N MET A 108 3.63 10.57 7.45
CA MET A 108 3.60 9.11 7.55
C MET A 108 3.47 8.63 9.00
N LYS A 109 4.17 9.26 9.94
CA LYS A 109 4.09 8.92 11.38
C LYS A 109 2.69 9.18 11.95
N LYS A 110 2.06 10.28 11.54
CA LYS A 110 0.68 10.58 11.93
C LYS A 110 -0.30 9.53 11.39
N LEU A 111 -0.11 9.10 10.15
CA LEU A 111 -0.91 8.03 9.54
C LEU A 111 -0.71 6.69 10.26
N SER A 112 0.54 6.34 10.61
CA SER A 112 0.83 5.07 11.28
C SER A 112 0.27 5.00 12.70
N GLN A 113 0.23 6.11 13.44
CA GLN A 113 -0.36 6.16 14.79
C GLN A 113 -1.86 5.87 14.80
N GLY A 114 -2.57 6.20 13.71
CA GLY A 114 -3.99 5.89 13.56
C GLY A 114 -4.28 4.52 12.94
N ALA A 115 -3.27 3.81 12.44
CA ALA A 115 -3.44 2.54 11.75
C ALA A 115 -3.35 1.36 12.72
N LEU A 116 -4.36 0.49 12.71
CA LEU A 116 -4.32 -0.76 13.47
C LEU A 116 -3.41 -1.79 12.77
N PRO A 117 -2.67 -2.59 13.54
CA PRO A 117 -1.87 -3.67 12.98
C PRO A 117 -2.73 -4.73 12.29
N VAL A 118 -2.39 -5.11 11.05
CA VAL A 118 -3.11 -6.10 10.25
C VAL A 118 -2.24 -7.35 10.04
N LEU A 119 -2.78 -8.54 10.34
CA LEU A 119 -2.10 -9.84 10.15
C LEU A 119 -0.72 -9.93 10.80
N GLN A 120 -0.49 -9.22 11.91
CA GLN A 120 0.75 -9.37 12.67
C GLN A 120 0.83 -10.78 13.27
N GLY A 121 2.06 -11.30 13.38
CA GLY A 121 2.31 -12.51 14.16
C GLY A 121 1.95 -12.28 15.63
N ARG A 122 2.18 -13.28 16.49
CA ARG A 122 2.08 -13.01 17.93
C ARG A 122 3.09 -11.92 18.30
N ASP A 123 2.60 -10.83 18.89
CA ASP A 123 3.40 -9.70 19.39
C ASP A 123 4.25 -10.05 20.64
N THR A 124 4.62 -11.32 20.77
CA THR A 124 5.49 -11.79 21.83
C THR A 124 6.94 -11.52 21.43
N PRO A 125 7.76 -10.93 22.32
CA PRO A 125 9.19 -10.78 22.06
C PRO A 125 9.82 -12.14 21.77
N LYS A 126 10.83 -12.15 20.89
CA LYS A 126 11.55 -13.38 20.56
C LYS A 126 12.21 -13.92 21.82
N SER A 127 11.86 -15.15 22.19
CA SER A 127 12.39 -15.82 23.37
C SER A 127 13.33 -16.96 22.96
N TYR A 128 14.51 -17.01 23.57
CA TYR A 128 15.57 -17.99 23.29
C TYR A 128 15.87 -18.84 24.54
N HIS A 129 14.83 -19.28 25.23
CA HIS A 129 14.94 -19.98 26.51
C HIS A 129 15.24 -21.48 26.41
N LEU A 130 15.15 -22.06 25.21
CA LEU A 130 15.37 -23.50 25.03
C LEU A 130 16.84 -23.87 25.04
N LYS A 131 17.17 -24.92 25.79
CA LYS A 131 18.50 -25.54 25.82
C LYS A 131 18.67 -26.54 24.67
N PRO A 132 19.91 -26.82 24.22
CA PRO A 132 20.17 -27.78 23.15
C PRO A 132 19.64 -29.19 23.45
N GLU A 133 19.58 -29.59 24.72
CA GLU A 133 19.02 -30.88 25.16
C GLU A 133 17.52 -30.98 24.85
N GLN A 134 16.76 -29.92 25.13
CA GLN A 134 15.33 -29.86 24.83
C GLN A 134 15.06 -29.87 23.33
N VAL A 135 15.95 -29.26 22.55
CA VAL A 135 15.91 -29.29 21.07
C VAL A 135 16.10 -30.73 20.57
N ALA A 136 17.06 -31.47 21.12
CA ALA A 136 17.27 -32.89 20.79
C ALA A 136 16.05 -33.75 21.17
N GLU A 137 15.43 -33.47 22.31
CA GLU A 137 14.20 -34.13 22.74
C GLU A 137 13.04 -33.87 21.76
N ILE A 138 12.83 -32.62 21.34
CA ILE A 138 11.82 -32.23 20.33
C ILE A 138 12.01 -33.04 19.04
N VAL A 139 13.26 -33.16 18.56
CA VAL A 139 13.59 -33.94 17.37
C VAL A 139 13.23 -35.41 17.58
N LYS A 140 13.66 -36.00 18.69
CA LYS A 140 13.39 -37.40 19.03
C LYS A 140 11.89 -37.70 19.12
N LEU A 141 11.13 -36.87 19.84
CA LEU A 141 9.68 -37.03 20.01
C LEU A 141 8.93 -36.99 18.67
N ARG A 142 9.32 -36.04 17.80
CA ARG A 142 8.66 -35.88 16.49
C ARG A 142 9.06 -36.95 15.48
N GLN A 143 10.28 -37.49 15.59
CA GLN A 143 10.72 -38.63 14.78
C GLN A 143 10.03 -39.93 15.22
N GLY A 144 9.79 -40.11 16.52
CA GLY A 144 9.12 -41.29 17.06
C GLY A 144 7.65 -41.36 16.67
N ASP A 145 6.84 -40.37 17.10
CA ASP A 145 5.40 -40.36 16.83
C ASP A 145 4.92 -38.96 16.40
N PRO A 146 4.96 -38.66 15.09
CA PRO A 146 4.54 -37.36 14.57
C PRO A 146 3.02 -37.13 14.64
N GLU A 147 2.19 -38.16 14.87
CA GLU A 147 0.75 -38.01 15.05
C GLU A 147 0.45 -37.49 16.46
N LYS A 148 1.02 -38.13 17.47
CA LYS A 148 0.88 -37.73 18.87
C LYS A 148 1.62 -36.43 19.16
N TYR A 149 2.83 -36.25 18.64
CA TYR A 149 3.69 -35.08 18.85
C TYR A 149 3.68 -34.14 17.64
N SER A 150 2.49 -33.65 17.31
CA SER A 150 2.33 -32.66 16.24
C SER A 150 3.02 -31.33 16.57
N ARG A 151 3.32 -30.53 15.53
CA ARG A 151 3.93 -29.19 15.68
C ARG A 151 3.19 -28.31 16.69
N LYS A 152 1.85 -28.34 16.68
CA LYS A 152 1.02 -27.53 17.58
C LYS A 152 1.17 -27.99 19.04
N LYS A 153 1.25 -29.30 19.29
CA LYS A 153 1.41 -29.86 20.63
C LYS A 153 2.80 -29.56 21.21
N LEU A 154 3.85 -29.79 20.43
CA LEU A 154 5.22 -29.48 20.84
C LEU A 154 5.41 -27.97 21.09
N ALA A 155 4.82 -27.13 20.23
CA ALA A 155 4.80 -25.68 20.43
C ALA A 155 4.15 -25.27 21.76
N GLN A 156 3.09 -25.95 22.18
CA GLN A 156 2.44 -25.71 23.48
C GLN A 156 3.27 -26.23 24.64
N MET A 157 3.84 -27.44 24.55
CA MET A 157 4.64 -28.06 25.60
C MET A 157 5.89 -27.23 25.94
N TYR A 158 6.59 -26.74 24.91
CA TYR A 158 7.83 -25.98 25.06
C TYR A 158 7.59 -24.47 24.98
N ASN A 159 6.35 -24.00 24.94
CA ASN A 159 5.97 -22.58 24.81
C ASN A 159 6.74 -21.83 23.70
N VAL A 160 6.78 -22.41 22.50
CA VAL A 160 7.47 -21.85 21.33
C VAL A 160 6.54 -21.76 20.12
N SER A 161 6.98 -21.05 19.07
CA SER A 161 6.21 -20.95 17.82
C SER A 161 6.16 -22.31 17.09
N PRO A 162 5.02 -22.71 16.51
CA PRO A 162 4.95 -23.89 15.63
C PRO A 162 5.91 -23.82 14.43
N LEU A 163 6.26 -22.61 13.99
CA LEU A 163 7.27 -22.40 12.96
C LEU A 163 8.66 -22.80 13.44
N PHE A 164 9.02 -22.47 14.69
CA PHE A 164 10.30 -22.86 15.29
C PHE A 164 10.43 -24.39 15.39
N ILE A 165 9.37 -25.09 15.83
CA ILE A 165 9.36 -26.56 15.83
C ILE A 165 9.57 -27.11 14.41
N SER A 166 8.95 -26.49 13.40
CA SER A 166 9.11 -26.88 11.99
C SER A 166 10.53 -26.65 11.46
N LEU A 167 11.26 -25.68 12.01
CA LEU A 167 12.65 -25.38 11.64
C LEU A 167 13.63 -26.40 12.26
N VAL A 168 13.42 -26.72 13.54
CA VAL A 168 14.32 -27.60 14.31
C VAL A 168 14.14 -29.07 13.96
N SER A 169 12.90 -29.50 13.74
CA SER A 169 12.57 -30.92 13.61
C SER A 169 11.89 -31.22 12.29
N SER A 170 12.44 -32.19 11.57
CA SER A 170 11.82 -32.80 10.39
C SER A 170 10.91 -33.95 10.82
N VAL A 171 9.88 -34.21 10.01
CA VAL A 171 8.97 -35.35 10.18
C VAL A 171 9.58 -36.55 9.44
N PRO A 172 9.40 -37.80 9.90
CA PRO A 172 9.80 -38.99 9.15
C PRO A 172 9.25 -38.97 7.72
N GLN A 173 10.08 -39.39 6.75
CA GLN A 173 9.72 -39.32 5.33
C GLN A 173 8.41 -40.06 5.02
N LYS A 174 8.20 -41.25 5.62
CA LYS A 174 6.96 -42.03 5.50
C LYS A 174 5.71 -41.18 5.77
N ARG A 175 5.74 -40.39 6.84
CA ARG A 175 4.61 -39.52 7.23
C ARG A 175 4.44 -38.34 6.27
N LYS A 176 5.53 -37.80 5.72
CA LYS A 176 5.45 -36.77 4.68
C LYS A 176 4.75 -37.32 3.44
N ASP A 177 5.16 -38.50 2.98
CA ASP A 177 4.58 -39.15 1.81
C ASP A 177 3.09 -39.50 2.03
N GLU A 178 2.72 -39.96 3.23
CA GLU A 178 1.32 -40.15 3.62
C GLU A 178 0.49 -38.86 3.50
N MET A 179 1.02 -37.72 3.99
CA MET A 179 0.33 -36.44 3.90
C MET A 179 0.20 -35.95 2.47
N ASP A 180 1.24 -36.17 1.65
CA ASP A 180 1.22 -35.81 0.23
C ASP A 180 0.20 -36.67 -0.54
N LYS A 181 0.09 -37.96 -0.23
CA LYS A 181 -0.96 -38.86 -0.76
C LYS A 181 -2.37 -38.42 -0.34
N ARG A 182 -2.55 -38.01 0.92
CA ARG A 182 -3.85 -37.46 1.37
C ARG A 182 -4.20 -36.19 0.61
N LEU A 183 -3.22 -35.30 0.40
CA LEU A 183 -3.41 -34.07 -0.38
C LEU A 183 -3.76 -34.38 -1.84
N SER A 184 -3.08 -35.34 -2.49
CA SER A 184 -3.39 -35.74 -3.87
C SER A 184 -4.79 -36.31 -4.00
N ASN A 185 -5.21 -37.13 -3.03
CA ASN A 185 -6.58 -37.65 -2.99
C ASN A 185 -7.60 -36.52 -2.82
N ILE A 186 -7.36 -35.55 -1.93
CA ILE A 186 -8.26 -34.39 -1.80
C ILE A 186 -8.34 -33.59 -3.11
N LYS A 187 -7.21 -33.44 -3.82
CA LYS A 187 -7.16 -32.74 -5.11
C LYS A 187 -7.88 -33.50 -6.23
N SER A 188 -7.82 -34.84 -6.26
CA SER A 188 -8.52 -35.62 -7.28
C SER A 188 -10.05 -35.52 -7.16
N HIS A 189 -10.56 -35.25 -5.96
CA HIS A 189 -11.98 -35.01 -5.70
C HIS A 189 -12.44 -33.58 -6.06
N TRP A 190 -11.59 -32.75 -6.66
CA TRP A 190 -11.98 -31.40 -7.08
C TRP A 190 -12.66 -31.42 -8.45
N ASN A 191 -13.82 -30.78 -8.54
CA ASN A 191 -14.46 -30.50 -9.82
C ASN A 191 -13.60 -29.53 -10.65
N SER A 192 -13.70 -29.59 -11.98
CA SER A 192 -12.95 -28.73 -12.92
C SER A 192 -12.99 -27.24 -12.54
N ARG A 193 -14.17 -26.71 -12.19
CA ARG A 193 -14.34 -25.31 -11.74
C ARG A 193 -13.51 -24.97 -10.51
N ARG A 194 -13.38 -25.90 -9.55
CA ARG A 194 -12.59 -25.71 -8.32
C ARG A 194 -11.10 -25.72 -8.64
N THR A 195 -10.65 -26.61 -9.54
CA THR A 195 -9.26 -26.67 -9.98
C THR A 195 -8.83 -25.35 -10.63
N ILE A 196 -9.58 -24.86 -11.62
CA ILE A 196 -9.32 -23.58 -12.29
C ILE A 196 -9.26 -22.43 -11.28
N ALA A 197 -10.23 -22.36 -10.36
CA ALA A 197 -10.26 -21.30 -9.33
C ALA A 197 -9.04 -21.34 -8.38
N ARG A 198 -8.49 -22.53 -8.10
CA ARG A 198 -7.28 -22.69 -7.27
C ARG A 198 -6.02 -22.30 -8.03
N ASP A 199 -5.95 -22.64 -9.31
CA ASP A 199 -4.84 -22.25 -10.19
C ASP A 199 -4.81 -20.72 -10.37
N ASP A 200 -5.97 -20.09 -10.58
CA ASP A 200 -6.06 -18.63 -10.67
C ASP A 200 -5.72 -17.93 -9.35
N ARG A 201 -6.04 -18.55 -8.21
CA ARG A 201 -5.57 -18.06 -6.90
C ARG A 201 -4.04 -18.14 -6.79
N GLN A 202 -3.41 -19.19 -7.30
CA GLN A 202 -1.95 -19.30 -7.30
C GLN A 202 -1.31 -18.24 -8.21
N LYS A 203 -1.87 -18.03 -9.41
CA LYS A 203 -1.44 -16.97 -10.34
C LYS A 203 -1.55 -15.59 -9.70
N ARG A 204 -2.69 -15.26 -9.08
CA ARG A 204 -2.86 -13.99 -8.34
C ARG A 204 -1.85 -13.84 -7.20
N LYS A 205 -1.62 -14.90 -6.42
CA LYS A 205 -0.60 -14.88 -5.37
C LYS A 205 0.79 -14.61 -5.95
N SER A 206 1.16 -15.24 -7.07
CA SER A 206 2.45 -14.97 -7.72
C SER A 206 2.56 -13.53 -8.22
N LEU A 207 1.46 -12.97 -8.73
CA LEU A 207 1.41 -11.60 -9.24
C LEU A 207 1.62 -10.58 -8.11
N TRP A 208 1.09 -10.84 -6.91
CA TRP A 208 1.27 -9.95 -5.76
C TRP A 208 2.74 -9.75 -5.35
N TYR A 209 3.64 -10.70 -5.65
CA TYR A 209 5.06 -10.61 -5.32
C TYR A 209 5.94 -10.06 -6.46
N ARG A 210 5.34 -9.59 -7.57
CA ARG A 210 6.08 -9.03 -8.71
C ARG A 210 6.33 -7.52 -8.62
N ALA A 211 5.74 -6.85 -7.63
CA ALA A 211 5.89 -5.42 -7.39
C ALA A 211 7.27 -5.07 -6.81
#